data_AF-A0A7J8UTS7-F1
#
_entry.id   AF-A0A7J8UTS7-F1
#
_cell.length_a   1.000
_cell.length_b   1.000
_cell.length_c   1.000
_cell.angle_alpha   90.00
_cell.angle_beta   90.00
_cell.angle_gamma   90.00
#
_symmetry.space_group_name_H-M   'P 1'
#
loop_
_entity.id
_entity.type
_entity.pdbx_description
1 polymer ?
#
loop_
_entity_poly.entity_id
_entity_poly.type
_entity_poly.pdbx_seq_one_letter_code
_entity_poly.pdbx_strand_id
1 'polypeptide(L)'
;MQLKQALAYGKKGALNVGVVLILPKGFELAPPDHISPEMKEKIGNLSFQNYCPTKKNILVISSVLGRNRGRGQIYPNENKSNNIVYNATIIGIVSKIIRKEKGGTR
;
A
#
# COMPACT_ATOMS: atom_id res chain seq x y z
N MET A 1 -8.53 -0.99 -19.99
CA MET A 1 -7.88 0.25 -19.51
C MET A 1 -7.27 -0.03 -18.14
N GLN A 2 -5.95 0.13 -17.97
CA GLN A 2 -5.30 -0.09 -16.68
C GLN A 2 -5.35 1.19 -15.85
N LEU A 3 -6.00 1.13 -14.68
CA LEU A 3 -6.06 2.26 -13.74
C LEU A 3 -4.64 2.57 -13.25
N LYS A 4 -4.29 3.86 -13.13
CA LYS A 4 -2.99 4.35 -12.62
C LYS A 4 -3.22 5.32 -11.47
N GLN A 5 -2.30 5.36 -10.51
CA GLN A 5 -2.34 6.22 -9.34
C GLN A 5 -1.23 7.27 -9.34
N ALA A 6 -1.37 8.34 -8.55
CA ALA A 6 -0.30 9.29 -8.31
C ALA A 6 0.76 8.70 -7.36
N LEU A 7 2.01 8.63 -7.82
CA LEU A 7 3.15 8.23 -7.01
C LEU A 7 3.59 9.38 -6.09
N ALA A 8 4.49 9.09 -5.14
CA ALA A 8 4.99 10.08 -4.18
C ALA A 8 5.56 11.34 -4.86
N TYR A 9 6.21 11.18 -6.01
CA TYR A 9 6.79 12.27 -6.82
C TYR A 9 5.82 12.84 -7.87
N GLY A 10 4.53 12.47 -7.82
CA GLY A 10 3.46 13.08 -8.62
C GLY A 10 3.28 12.56 -10.06
N LYS A 11 4.09 11.61 -10.56
CA LYS A 11 3.80 10.93 -11.84
C LYS A 11 2.78 9.81 -11.64
N LYS A 12 2.09 9.45 -12.72
CA LYS A 12 1.14 8.32 -12.75
C LYS A 12 1.92 7.01 -12.82
N GLY A 13 1.61 6.07 -11.92
CA GLY A 13 2.23 4.76 -11.84
C GLY A 13 1.24 3.63 -11.59
N ALA A 14 1.76 2.40 -11.55
CA ALA A 14 0.99 1.21 -11.25
C ALA A 14 0.50 1.18 -9.79
N LEU A 15 -0.51 0.34 -9.54
CA LEU A 15 -1.07 0.07 -8.22
C LEU A 15 -0.46 -1.20 -7.62
N ASN A 16 -0.37 -1.22 -6.30
CA ASN A 16 0.19 -2.31 -5.52
C ASN A 16 -0.86 -2.86 -4.56
N VAL A 17 -0.81 -4.14 -4.22
CA VAL A 17 -1.75 -4.75 -3.27
C VAL A 17 -1.02 -5.39 -2.11
N GLY A 18 -1.38 -4.98 -0.89
CA GLY A 18 -1.12 -5.74 0.32
C GLY A 18 -2.40 -6.39 0.85
N VAL A 19 -2.22 -7.43 1.67
CA VAL A 19 -3.32 -8.13 2.37
C VAL A 19 -2.89 -8.42 3.80
N VAL A 20 -3.83 -8.30 4.73
CA VAL A 20 -3.69 -8.82 6.09
C VAL A 20 -4.65 -10.00 6.21
N LEU A 21 -4.11 -11.16 6.58
CA LEU A 21 -4.88 -12.39 6.80
C LEU A 21 -4.90 -12.69 8.29
N ILE A 22 -6.11 -12.77 8.87
CA ILE A 22 -6.31 -13.10 10.28
C ILE A 22 -6.88 -14.52 10.34
N LEU A 23 -6.12 -15.42 10.95
CA LEU A 23 -6.49 -16.82 11.11
C LEU A 23 -6.98 -17.11 12.54
N PRO A 24 -7.76 -18.19 12.73
CA PRO A 24 -8.11 -18.65 14.08
C PRO A 24 -6.87 -18.94 14.92
N LYS A 25 -7.04 -18.91 16.24
CA LYS A 25 -5.94 -19.19 17.18
C LYS A 25 -5.41 -20.62 16.96
N GLY A 26 -4.09 -20.77 16.95
CA GLY A 26 -3.41 -22.05 16.69
C GLY A 26 -3.04 -22.29 15.23
N PHE A 27 -3.54 -21.49 14.30
CA PHE A 27 -3.09 -21.52 12.90
C PHE A 27 -1.84 -20.65 12.72
N GLU A 28 -0.87 -21.17 11.97
CA GLU A 28 0.38 -20.49 11.62
C GLU A 28 0.69 -20.73 10.15
N LEU A 29 1.62 -19.94 9.59
CA LEU A 29 2.12 -20.17 8.24
C LEU A 29 2.81 -21.55 8.17
N ALA A 30 2.50 -22.32 7.12
CA ALA A 30 3.10 -23.62 6.92
C ALA A 30 4.62 -23.51 6.74
N PRO A 31 5.43 -24.40 7.37
CA PRO A 31 6.85 -24.48 7.09
C PRO A 31 7.11 -24.73 5.59
N PRO A 32 8.21 -24.20 5.01
CA PRO A 32 8.52 -24.36 3.59
C PRO A 32 8.58 -25.82 3.14
N ASP A 33 8.95 -26.74 4.02
CA ASP A 33 9.07 -28.17 3.74
C ASP A 33 7.72 -28.86 3.61
N HIS A 34 6.65 -28.26 4.14
CA HIS A 34 5.29 -28.81 4.09
C HIS A 34 4.48 -28.32 2.88
N ILE A 35 5.08 -27.50 2.01
CA ILE A 35 4.42 -26.92 0.83
C ILE A 35 4.83 -27.71 -0.41
N SER A 36 3.85 -28.24 -1.15
CA SER A 36 4.09 -28.95 -2.41
C SER A 36 4.77 -28.03 -3.45
N PRO A 37 5.55 -28.58 -4.39
CA PRO A 37 6.22 -27.79 -5.43
C PRO A 37 5.24 -26.99 -6.29
N GLU A 38 4.07 -27.55 -6.62
CA GLU A 38 3.01 -26.85 -7.34
C GLU A 38 2.49 -25.63 -6.56
N MET A 39 2.29 -25.77 -5.25
CA MET A 39 1.84 -24.67 -4.40
C MET A 39 2.94 -23.62 -4.22
N LYS A 40 4.22 -24.03 -4.14
CA LYS A 40 5.36 -23.09 -4.11
C LYS A 40 5.40 -22.22 -5.37
N GLU A 41 5.16 -22.81 -6.54
CA GLU A 41 5.11 -22.07 -7.81
C GLU A 41 3.96 -21.06 -7.83
N LYS A 42 2.76 -21.46 -7.38
CA LYS A 42 1.59 -20.58 -7.27
C LYS A 42 1.78 -19.43 -6.28
N ILE A 43 2.48 -19.68 -5.17
CA ILE A 43 2.83 -18.66 -4.18
C ILE A 43 3.86 -17.68 -4.77
N GLY A 44 4.76 -18.16 -5.63
CA GLY A 44 5.73 -17.33 -6.34
C GLY A 44 6.53 -16.45 -5.37
N ASN A 45 6.58 -15.14 -5.66
CA ASN A 45 7.37 -14.16 -4.90
C ASN A 45 6.59 -13.48 -3.77
N LEU A 46 5.53 -14.12 -3.25
CA LEU A 46 4.81 -13.58 -2.10
C LEU A 46 5.68 -13.64 -0.84
N SER A 47 5.82 -12.48 -0.18
CA SER A 47 6.48 -12.39 1.12
C SER A 47 5.43 -12.34 2.23
N PHE A 48 5.51 -13.31 3.14
CA PHE A 48 4.69 -13.41 4.33
C PHE A 48 5.49 -12.94 5.55
N GLN A 49 4.88 -12.08 6.35
CA GLN A 49 5.45 -11.61 7.61
C GLN A 49 4.43 -11.79 8.72
N ASN A 50 4.88 -12.22 9.90
CA ASN A 50 4.01 -12.21 11.07
C ASN A 50 3.78 -10.76 11.49
N TYR A 51 2.53 -10.42 11.84
CA TYR A 51 2.20 -9.07 12.31
C TYR A 51 2.98 -8.67 13.57
N CYS A 52 3.23 -9.64 14.46
CA CYS A 52 3.98 -9.46 15.71
C CYS A 52 4.60 -10.81 16.10
N PRO A 53 5.77 -10.84 16.78
CA PRO A 53 6.41 -12.10 17.19
C PRO A 53 5.51 -13.05 18.00
N THR A 54 4.56 -12.51 18.77
CA THR A 54 3.64 -13.29 19.61
C THR A 54 2.35 -13.71 18.90
N LYS A 55 1.98 -13.07 17.78
CA LYS A 55 0.74 -13.32 17.03
C LYS A 55 1.04 -13.90 15.66
N LYS A 56 1.36 -15.20 15.64
CA LYS A 56 1.70 -15.93 14.42
C LYS A 56 0.50 -16.27 13.52
N ASN A 57 -0.72 -16.15 14.04
CA ASN A 57 -1.97 -16.34 13.31
C ASN A 57 -2.40 -15.10 12.50
N ILE A 58 -1.67 -13.98 12.58
CA ILE A 58 -1.92 -12.79 11.78
C ILE A 58 -0.75 -12.60 10.82
N LEU A 59 -1.04 -12.74 9.53
CA LEU A 59 -0.05 -12.68 8.46
C LEU A 59 -0.24 -11.39 7.65
N VAL A 60 0.84 -10.65 7.50
CA VAL A 60 0.95 -9.49 6.62
C VAL A 60 1.63 -9.94 5.33
N ILE A 61 0.91 -9.79 4.22
CA ILE A 61 1.41 -10.10 2.88
C ILE A 61 1.79 -8.79 2.22
N SER A 62 3.08 -8.65 1.93
CA SER A 62 3.66 -7.43 1.37
C SER A 62 3.21 -7.16 -0.06
N SER A 63 3.39 -5.90 -0.48
CA SER A 63 2.87 -5.36 -1.73
C SER A 63 3.29 -6.18 -2.96
N VAL A 64 2.30 -6.78 -3.61
CA VAL A 64 2.46 -7.44 -4.92
C VAL A 64 2.06 -6.46 -6.00
N LEU A 65 2.82 -6.43 -7.09
CA LEU A 65 2.47 -5.68 -8.29
C LEU A 65 1.11 -6.18 -8.82
N GLY A 66 0.18 -5.27 -9.09
CA GLY A 66 -0.83 -5.56 -10.12
C GLY A 66 -2.28 -5.78 -9.69
N ARG A 67 -2.78 -5.19 -8.61
CA ARG A 67 -4.25 -5.04 -8.43
C ARG A 67 -4.63 -3.71 -7.79
N ASN A 68 -5.89 -3.32 -7.98
CA ASN A 68 -6.45 -1.96 -7.89
C ASN A 68 -6.48 -1.29 -6.50
N ARG A 69 -5.48 -1.48 -5.62
CA ARG A 69 -5.41 -0.80 -4.32
C ARG A 69 -4.35 0.30 -4.37
N GLY A 70 -4.79 1.54 -4.13
CA GLY A 70 -3.96 2.73 -4.26
C GLY A 70 -3.18 3.05 -2.99
N ARG A 71 -2.39 4.12 -3.04
CA ARG A 71 -1.67 4.68 -1.90
C ARG A 71 -2.63 5.22 -0.84
N GLY A 72 -2.21 5.13 0.42
CA GLY A 72 -2.90 5.72 1.56
C GLY A 72 -3.02 7.24 1.48
N GLN A 73 -4.03 7.77 2.18
CA GLN A 73 -4.35 9.20 2.20
C GLN A 73 -3.60 9.97 3.29
N ILE A 74 -3.27 9.29 4.39
CA ILE A 74 -2.66 9.89 5.60
C ILE A 74 -1.42 9.07 5.95
N TYR A 75 -0.34 9.74 6.32
CA TYR A 75 0.89 9.14 6.82
C TYR A 75 0.80 8.86 8.33
N PRO A 76 1.66 7.99 8.90
CA PRO A 76 1.64 7.71 10.35
C PRO A 76 1.87 8.94 11.24
N ASN A 77 2.55 9.96 10.74
CA ASN A 77 2.72 11.26 11.41
C ASN A 77 1.55 12.22 11.19
N GLU A 78 0.38 11.69 10.82
CA GLU A 78 -0.89 12.40 10.59
C GLU A 78 -0.89 13.37 9.39
N ASN A 79 0.24 13.54 8.71
CA ASN A 79 0.30 14.39 7.53
C ASN A 79 -0.45 13.78 6.34
N LYS A 80 -1.13 14.63 5.57
CA LYS A 80 -1.84 14.25 4.35
C LYS A 80 -0.86 13.90 3.22
N SER A 81 -1.16 12.83 2.48
CA SER A 81 -0.45 12.48 1.26
C SER A 81 -0.92 13.34 0.08
N ASN A 82 -0.20 13.27 -1.05
CA ASN A 82 -0.60 13.90 -2.31
C ASN A 82 -1.71 13.14 -3.06
N ASN A 83 -2.30 12.09 -2.46
CA ASN A 83 -3.38 11.29 -3.03
C ASN A 83 -4.70 11.50 -2.25
N ILE A 84 -5.00 12.75 -1.88
CA ILE A 84 -6.20 13.17 -1.17
C ILE A 84 -6.75 14.48 -1.79
N VAL A 85 -8.00 14.79 -1.49
CA VAL A 85 -8.61 16.09 -1.79
C VAL A 85 -8.12 17.13 -0.76
N TYR A 86 -7.68 18.29 -1.25
CA TYR A 86 -7.39 19.46 -0.42
C TYR A 86 -8.59 20.41 -0.45
N ASN A 87 -9.10 20.74 0.75
CA ASN A 87 -10.26 21.63 0.91
C ASN A 87 -9.78 23.06 1.22
N ALA A 88 -10.64 24.04 0.95
CA ALA A 88 -10.38 25.42 1.34
C ALA A 88 -10.31 25.54 2.87
N THR A 89 -9.32 26.28 3.36
CA THR A 89 -9.14 26.52 4.80
C THR A 89 -10.10 27.57 5.35
N ILE A 90 -10.51 28.52 4.49
CA ILE A 90 -11.32 29.69 4.86
C ILE A 90 -12.29 30.00 3.70
N ILE A 91 -13.45 30.57 4.02
CA ILE A 91 -14.41 31.10 3.04
C ILE A 91 -13.88 32.41 2.47
N GLY A 92 -13.85 32.54 1.14
CA GLY A 92 -13.42 33.77 0.49
C GLY A 92 -13.23 33.63 -1.02
N ILE A 93 -12.67 34.67 -1.62
CA ILE A 93 -12.38 34.73 -3.05
C ILE A 93 -10.90 34.37 -3.27
N VAL A 94 -10.63 33.46 -4.22
CA VAL A 94 -9.26 33.14 -4.64
C VAL A 94 -8.69 34.31 -5.43
N SER A 95 -7.70 35.00 -4.88
CA SER A 95 -7.07 36.17 -5.54
C SER A 95 -6.00 35.79 -6.56
N LYS A 96 -5.24 34.71 -6.32
CA LYS A 96 -4.10 34.31 -7.16
C LYS A 96 -3.78 32.83 -7.00
N ILE A 97 -3.39 32.18 -8.11
CA ILE A 97 -2.83 30.83 -8.13
C ILE A 97 -1.45 30.88 -8.78
N ILE A 98 -0.41 30.45 -8.07
CA ILE A 98 0.97 30.38 -8.57
C ILE A 98 1.31 28.91 -8.82
N ARG A 99 1.66 28.57 -10.08
CA ARG A 99 2.13 27.23 -10.44
C ARG A 99 3.63 27.15 -10.25
N LYS A 100 4.10 26.11 -9.57
CA LYS A 100 5.53 25.76 -9.47
C LYS A 100 5.83 24.59 -10.40
N GLU A 101 7.08 24.48 -10.85
CA GLU A 101 7.55 23.30 -11.57
C GLU A 101 7.45 22.04 -10.69
N LYS A 102 7.29 20.87 -11.33
CA LYS A 102 7.09 19.59 -10.62
C LYS A 102 8.40 19.11 -10.01
N GLY A 103 8.52 19.14 -8.68
CA GLY A 103 9.63 18.52 -7.96
C GLY A 103 9.59 18.77 -6.45
N GLY A 104 9.23 17.75 -5.67
CA GLY A 104 9.57 17.70 -4.26
C GLY A 104 11.06 17.35 -4.12
N THR A 105 11.72 17.96 -3.13
CA THR A 105 13.15 17.86 -2.81
C THR A 105 13.67 16.42 -2.83
N ARG A 106 14.85 16.24 -3.45
CA ARG A 106 15.70 15.06 -3.27
C ARG A 106 16.09 14.90 -1.81
#